data_AF-A0A4Y9Z113-F1
#
_entry.id   AF-A0A4Y9Z113-F1
#
_cell.length_a   1.000
_cell.length_b   1.000
_cell.length_c   1.000
_cell.angle_alpha   90.00
_cell.angle_beta   90.00
_cell.angle_gamma   90.00
#
_symmetry.space_group_name_H-M   'P 1'
#
loop_
_entity.id
_entity.type
_entity.pdbx_description
1 polymer ?
#
loop_
_entity_poly.entity_id
_entity_poly.type
_entity_poly.pdbx_seq_one_letter_code
_entity_poly.pdbx_strand_id
1 'polypeptide(L)'
;MLAGKLPELSKITIEEAEWTVGLMRVEDFGYLAAFHLVNTLAIANVTMSSIAQLARLISALPAMRHLYCFNVDCSQKHPVSPVSLPLNSASLKVLEVRWVAPAVEDLLVRISQASRLRKLDFGVGGEFTSSSAGSRTQALLDAGAASVAALTLWIASASSVDSHTVDSTVGKLYTFALRLSD
;
A
#
# COMPACT_ATOMS: atom_id res chain seq x y z
N MET A 1 21.52 -11.66 11.94
CA MET A 1 21.20 -10.40 11.23
C MET A 1 21.55 -10.58 9.75
N LEU A 2 20.60 -10.40 8.83
CA LEU A 2 20.78 -10.67 7.38
C LEU A 2 21.30 -9.46 6.58
N ALA A 3 21.38 -8.29 7.21
CA ALA A 3 21.88 -7.07 6.57
C ALA A 3 23.28 -7.31 5.97
N GLY A 4 23.46 -6.93 4.70
CA GLY A 4 24.71 -7.11 3.96
C GLY A 4 25.05 -8.55 3.57
N LYS A 5 24.17 -9.53 3.86
CA LYS A 5 24.37 -10.95 3.49
C LYS A 5 23.60 -11.37 2.23
N LEU A 6 22.63 -10.56 1.80
CA LEU A 6 21.79 -10.82 0.63
C LEU A 6 21.91 -9.64 -0.36
N PRO A 7 23.05 -9.49 -1.06
CA PRO A 7 23.30 -8.34 -1.92
C PRO A 7 22.33 -8.27 -3.12
N GLU A 8 21.89 -9.42 -3.63
CA GLU A 8 20.98 -9.53 -4.77
C GLU A 8 19.49 -9.51 -4.38
N LEU A 9 19.16 -9.23 -3.11
CA LEU A 9 17.78 -9.20 -2.65
C LEU A 9 17.03 -8.03 -3.31
N SER A 10 15.96 -8.35 -4.06
CA SER A 10 15.19 -7.36 -4.82
C SER A 10 13.76 -7.14 -4.31
N LYS A 11 13.25 -8.08 -3.50
CA LYS A 11 11.89 -8.08 -2.96
C LYS A 11 11.88 -8.45 -1.48
N ILE A 12 11.12 -7.69 -0.71
CA ILE A 12 10.74 -8.03 0.67
C ILE A 12 9.23 -8.23 0.71
N THR A 13 8.80 -9.32 1.32
CA THR A 13 7.40 -9.62 1.61
C THR A 13 7.24 -9.77 3.12
N ILE A 14 6.26 -9.07 3.69
CA ILE A 14 5.86 -9.18 5.09
C ILE A 14 4.39 -9.62 5.09
N GLU A 15 4.13 -10.79 5.64
CA GLU A 15 2.81 -11.41 5.67
C GLU A 15 2.45 -11.79 7.11
N GLU A 16 1.16 -11.69 7.45
CA GLU A 16 0.57 -12.20 8.70
C GLU A 16 1.31 -11.72 9.96
N ALA A 17 1.49 -10.40 10.07
CA ALA A 17 2.28 -9.80 11.14
C ALA A 17 1.51 -8.75 11.95
N GLU A 18 1.74 -8.73 13.26
CA GLU A 18 1.24 -7.68 14.14
C GLU A 18 2.42 -6.87 14.69
N TRP A 19 2.47 -5.57 14.39
CA TRP A 19 3.53 -4.68 14.86
C TRP A 19 3.07 -3.92 16.10
N THR A 20 3.32 -4.52 17.25
CA THR A 20 3.04 -3.91 18.55
C THR A 20 4.04 -2.81 18.89
N VAL A 21 3.67 -1.94 19.83
CA VAL A 21 4.54 -0.87 20.32
C VAL A 21 5.80 -1.49 20.93
N GLY A 22 6.97 -1.13 20.40
CA GLY A 22 8.27 -1.62 20.88
C GLY A 22 8.81 -2.85 20.15
N LEU A 23 8.03 -3.49 19.26
CA LEU A 23 8.50 -4.64 18.47
C LEU A 23 9.45 -4.23 17.33
N MET A 24 9.17 -3.09 16.69
CA MET A 24 10.06 -2.47 15.70
C MET A 24 10.52 -1.13 16.22
N ARG A 25 11.78 -1.06 16.66
CA ARG A 25 12.41 0.20 17.04
C ARG A 25 12.85 0.95 15.79
N VAL A 26 13.12 2.25 15.94
CA VAL A 26 13.53 3.10 14.81
C VAL A 26 14.83 2.59 14.20
N GLU A 27 15.72 2.11 15.06
CA GLU A 27 17.05 1.61 14.69
C GLU A 27 16.95 0.34 13.83
N ASP A 28 15.90 -0.47 14.02
CA ASP A 28 15.71 -1.73 13.29
C ASP A 28 15.45 -1.48 11.81
N PHE A 29 14.74 -0.39 11.47
CA PHE A 29 14.53 0.01 10.08
C PHE A 29 15.84 0.44 9.41
N GLY A 30 16.81 0.98 10.16
CA GLY A 30 18.11 1.38 9.62
C GLY A 30 18.87 0.24 8.96
N TYR A 31 18.73 -1.00 9.47
CA TYR A 31 19.35 -2.18 8.86
C TYR A 31 18.79 -2.53 7.48
N LEU A 32 17.57 -2.09 7.15
CA LEU A 32 16.98 -2.34 5.84
C LEU A 32 17.64 -1.54 4.73
N ALA A 33 18.31 -0.42 5.07
CA ALA A 33 19.08 0.37 4.11
C ALA A 33 20.26 -0.41 3.49
N ALA A 34 20.71 -1.49 4.14
CA ALA A 34 21.73 -2.38 3.58
C ALA A 34 21.24 -3.14 2.33
N PHE A 35 19.92 -3.28 2.15
CA PHE A 35 19.31 -3.95 1.00
C PHE A 35 19.07 -2.97 -0.16
N HIS A 36 20.16 -2.43 -0.71
CA HIS A 36 20.15 -1.38 -1.73
C HIS A 36 19.47 -1.75 -3.05
N LEU A 37 19.29 -3.03 -3.37
CA LEU A 37 18.58 -3.50 -4.58
C LEU A 37 17.10 -3.79 -4.37
N VAL A 38 16.61 -3.74 -3.11
CA VAL A 38 15.20 -3.98 -2.82
C VAL A 38 14.37 -2.86 -3.43
N ASN A 39 13.62 -3.23 -4.46
CA ASN A 39 12.77 -2.34 -5.22
C ASN A 39 11.28 -2.65 -5.03
N THR A 40 10.97 -3.81 -4.44
CA THR A 40 9.60 -4.26 -4.21
C THR A 40 9.37 -4.54 -2.73
N LEU A 41 8.35 -3.89 -2.17
CA LEU A 41 7.84 -4.17 -0.83
C LEU A 41 6.38 -4.64 -0.96
N ALA A 42 6.10 -5.85 -0.46
CA ALA A 42 4.75 -6.36 -0.33
C ALA A 42 4.40 -6.55 1.15
N ILE A 43 3.24 -6.04 1.55
CA ILE A 43 2.72 -6.12 2.92
C ILE A 43 1.30 -6.67 2.82
N ALA A 44 1.06 -7.82 3.44
CA ALA A 44 -0.22 -8.51 3.39
C ALA A 44 -0.67 -8.99 4.78
N ASN A 45 -1.92 -8.72 5.16
CA ASN A 45 -2.47 -9.14 6.46
C ASN A 45 -1.62 -8.65 7.64
N VAL A 46 -1.29 -7.35 7.65
CA VAL A 46 -0.44 -6.73 8.68
C VAL A 46 -1.21 -5.68 9.44
N THR A 47 -1.16 -5.76 10.77
CA THR A 47 -1.72 -4.73 11.66
C THR A 47 -0.58 -3.96 12.30
N MET A 48 -0.52 -2.64 12.07
CA MET A 48 0.50 -1.77 12.68
C MET A 48 -0.06 -0.92 13.82
N SER A 49 0.76 -0.70 14.85
CA SER A 49 0.40 0.19 15.95
C SER A 49 0.41 1.68 15.55
N SER A 50 1.19 2.05 14.54
CA SER A 50 1.23 3.41 14.00
C SER A 50 1.60 3.46 12.52
N ILE A 51 0.97 4.38 11.79
CA ILE A 51 1.27 4.66 10.38
C ILE A 51 2.72 5.14 10.16
N ALA A 52 3.36 5.69 11.20
CA ALA A 52 4.77 6.06 11.16
C ALA A 52 5.70 4.85 10.94
N GLN A 53 5.30 3.65 11.35
CA GLN A 53 6.09 2.43 11.13
C GLN A 53 6.17 2.11 9.63
N LEU A 54 5.04 2.19 8.92
CA LEU A 54 5.01 2.01 7.46
C LEU A 54 5.83 3.09 6.74
N ALA A 55 5.69 4.35 7.13
CA ALA A 55 6.45 5.44 6.50
C ALA A 55 7.98 5.29 6.68
N ARG A 56 8.42 4.82 7.86
CA ARG A 56 9.83 4.53 8.14
C ARG A 56 10.33 3.33 7.36
N LEU A 57 9.55 2.26 7.30
CA LEU A 57 9.86 1.08 6.48
C LEU A 57 10.08 1.47 5.02
N ILE A 58 9.19 2.29 4.47
CA ILE A 58 9.31 2.77 3.09
C ILE A 58 10.57 3.64 2.92
N SER A 59 10.85 4.52 3.89
CA SER A 59 12.03 5.38 3.87
C SER A 59 13.35 4.62 3.95
N ALA A 60 13.36 3.44 4.57
CA ALA A 60 14.56 2.63 4.73
C ALA A 60 14.96 1.86 3.46
N LEU A 61 14.13 1.84 2.42
CA LEU A 61 14.37 1.09 1.18
C LEU A 61 14.64 2.05 0.01
N PRO A 62 15.91 2.44 -0.22
CA PRO A 62 16.26 3.56 -1.12
C PRO A 62 15.92 3.32 -2.59
N ALA A 63 15.88 2.07 -3.04
CA ALA A 63 15.56 1.71 -4.41
C ALA A 63 14.09 1.34 -4.63
N MET A 64 13.21 1.58 -3.65
CA MET A 64 11.79 1.19 -3.74
C MET A 64 11.11 1.83 -4.96
N ARG A 65 10.45 0.98 -5.74
CA ARG A 65 9.65 1.35 -6.92
C ARG A 65 8.26 0.75 -6.90
N HIS A 66 8.07 -0.38 -6.23
CA HIS A 66 6.79 -1.09 -6.18
C HIS A 66 6.38 -1.29 -4.72
N LEU A 67 5.17 -0.85 -4.39
CA LEU A 67 4.56 -1.01 -3.09
C LEU A 67 3.22 -1.72 -3.25
N TYR A 68 3.07 -2.84 -2.55
CA TYR A 68 1.84 -3.62 -2.51
C TYR A 68 1.35 -3.65 -1.07
N CYS A 69 0.14 -3.14 -0.83
CA CYS A 69 -0.51 -3.17 0.48
C CYS A 69 -1.86 -3.88 0.35
N PHE A 70 -2.00 -5.02 1.02
CA PHE A 70 -3.19 -5.85 1.02
C PHE A 70 -3.63 -6.14 2.47
N ASN A 71 -4.88 -5.84 2.81
CA ASN A 71 -5.43 -6.09 4.15
C ASN A 71 -4.50 -5.55 5.26
N VAL A 72 -4.14 -4.27 5.16
CA VAL A 72 -3.22 -3.60 6.08
C VAL A 72 -4.00 -2.70 7.01
N ASP A 73 -3.97 -3.00 8.30
CA ASP A 73 -4.71 -2.25 9.33
C ASP A 73 -3.77 -1.39 10.18
N CYS A 74 -4.31 -0.36 10.82
CA CYS A 74 -3.61 0.54 11.72
C CYS A 74 -4.44 0.79 12.98
N SER A 75 -3.97 0.27 14.13
CA SER A 75 -4.68 0.39 15.41
C SER A 75 -4.60 1.78 16.05
N GLN A 76 -3.98 2.74 15.36
CA GLN A 76 -3.79 4.10 15.86
C GLN A 76 -5.14 4.84 15.95
N LYS A 77 -5.65 5.00 17.17
CA LYS A 77 -6.99 5.57 17.42
C LYS A 77 -7.12 7.07 17.13
N HIS A 78 -6.02 7.83 17.14
CA HIS A 78 -6.04 9.28 16.98
C HIS A 78 -5.05 9.72 15.89
N PRO A 79 -5.46 10.63 14.99
CA PRO A 79 -4.55 11.24 14.03
C PRO A 79 -3.53 12.07 14.81
N VAL A 80 -2.35 11.49 15.02
CA VAL A 80 -1.16 12.25 15.38
C VAL A 80 -0.76 13.04 14.13
N SER A 81 -0.13 14.20 14.30
CA SER A 81 0.32 15.10 13.22
C SER A 81 0.73 14.37 11.94
N PRO A 82 0.39 14.91 10.74
CA PRO A 82 0.60 14.21 9.48
C PRO A 82 2.03 13.69 9.39
N VAL A 83 2.16 12.36 9.34
CA VAL A 83 3.47 11.70 9.26
C VAL A 83 4.20 12.19 8.04
N SER A 84 5.47 12.58 8.19
CA SER A 84 6.30 13.04 7.07
C SER A 84 6.28 12.03 5.92
N LEU A 85 6.28 12.54 4.69
CA LEU A 85 6.37 11.68 3.52
C LEU A 85 7.64 10.84 3.57
N PRO A 86 7.56 9.54 3.21
CA PRO A 86 8.75 8.71 3.12
C PRO A 86 9.77 9.30 2.15
N LEU A 87 11.06 9.18 2.47
CA LEU A 87 12.15 9.74 1.66
C LEU A 87 12.11 9.26 0.20
N ASN A 88 11.67 8.02 0.00
CA ASN A 88 11.66 7.36 -1.31
C ASN A 88 10.34 7.53 -2.07
N SER A 89 9.41 8.36 -1.57
CA SER A 89 8.06 8.50 -2.15
C SER A 89 8.11 8.88 -3.64
N ALA A 90 8.99 9.79 -4.02
CA ALA A 90 9.10 10.28 -5.41
C ALA A 90 9.51 9.19 -6.42
N SER A 91 10.15 8.12 -5.95
CA SER A 91 10.67 7.02 -6.79
C SER A 91 9.63 5.94 -7.08
N LEU A 92 8.47 5.98 -6.41
CA LEU A 92 7.44 4.96 -6.54
C LEU A 92 6.80 5.01 -7.95
N LYS A 93 6.64 3.83 -8.57
CA LYS A 93 6.11 3.65 -9.92
C LYS A 93 4.88 2.77 -9.96
N VAL A 94 4.79 1.80 -9.05
CA VAL A 94 3.66 0.88 -8.96
C VAL A 94 3.15 0.93 -7.54
N LEU A 95 1.86 1.22 -7.40
CA LEU A 95 1.17 1.20 -6.12
C LEU A 95 -0.05 0.29 -6.25
N GLU A 96 -0.13 -0.68 -5.36
CA GLU A 96 -1.30 -1.54 -5.21
C GLU A 96 -1.88 -1.42 -3.80
N VAL A 97 -3.18 -1.09 -3.71
CA VAL A 97 -3.86 -0.80 -2.45
C VAL A 97 -5.16 -1.58 -2.36
N ARG A 98 -5.25 -2.58 -1.48
CA ARG A 98 -6.49 -3.34 -1.31
C ARG A 98 -6.84 -3.53 0.16
N TRP A 99 -8.06 -3.17 0.52
CA TRP A 99 -8.61 -3.34 1.88
C TRP A 99 -7.68 -2.81 2.97
N VAL A 100 -7.19 -1.58 2.83
CA VAL A 100 -6.31 -0.96 3.83
C VAL A 100 -7.10 -0.04 4.75
N ALA A 101 -6.62 0.15 5.98
CA ALA A 101 -7.22 1.10 6.91
C ALA A 101 -7.13 2.55 6.38
N PRO A 102 -8.08 3.44 6.73
CA PRO A 102 -8.09 4.83 6.28
C PRO A 102 -6.77 5.59 6.46
N ALA A 103 -6.10 5.41 7.60
CA ALA A 103 -4.83 6.09 7.87
C ALA A 103 -3.69 5.62 6.93
N VAL A 104 -3.75 4.36 6.49
CA VAL A 104 -2.82 3.81 5.48
C VAL A 104 -3.13 4.42 4.13
N GLU A 105 -4.40 4.47 3.74
CA GLU A 105 -4.84 5.10 2.49
C GLU A 105 -4.42 6.58 2.42
N ASP A 106 -4.61 7.35 3.48
CA ASP A 106 -4.21 8.78 3.54
C ASP A 106 -2.69 8.97 3.37
N LEU A 107 -1.87 8.06 3.89
CA LEU A 107 -0.43 8.06 3.62
C LEU A 107 -0.14 7.76 2.14
N LEU A 108 -0.80 6.74 1.59
CA LEU A 108 -0.60 6.31 0.21
C LEU A 108 -1.06 7.35 -0.82
N VAL A 109 -2.14 8.10 -0.54
CA VAL A 109 -2.57 9.27 -1.33
C VAL A 109 -1.45 10.31 -1.39
N ARG A 110 -0.87 10.67 -0.24
CA ARG A 110 0.22 11.65 -0.19
C ARG A 110 1.48 11.15 -0.91
N ILE A 111 1.80 9.86 -0.79
CA ILE A 111 2.90 9.25 -1.55
C ILE A 111 2.60 9.34 -3.04
N SER A 112 1.38 9.01 -3.47
CA SER A 112 0.95 9.10 -4.86
C SER A 112 1.14 10.51 -5.41
N GLN A 113 0.70 11.55 -4.68
CA GLN A 113 0.86 12.97 -5.05
C GLN A 113 2.33 13.38 -5.23
N ALA A 114 3.23 12.83 -4.42
CA ALA A 114 4.66 13.12 -4.48
C ALA A 114 5.41 12.29 -5.52
N SER A 115 4.75 11.28 -6.10
CA SER A 115 5.36 10.28 -6.97
C SER A 115 4.90 10.41 -8.42
N ARG A 116 5.62 9.76 -9.33
CA ARG A 116 5.21 9.61 -10.74
C ARG A 116 4.72 8.18 -10.97
N LEU A 117 3.61 7.81 -10.32
CA LEU A 117 3.02 6.48 -10.46
C LEU A 117 2.71 6.20 -11.93
N ARG A 118 3.14 5.05 -12.42
CA ARG A 118 2.78 4.55 -13.76
C ARG A 118 1.64 3.56 -13.70
N LYS A 119 1.57 2.79 -12.62
CA LYS A 119 0.53 1.78 -12.42
C LYS A 119 -0.10 1.98 -11.05
N LEU A 120 -1.42 2.05 -11.04
CA LEU A 120 -2.22 2.11 -9.84
C LEU A 120 -3.22 0.97 -9.86
N ASP A 121 -3.17 0.12 -8.85
CA ASP A 121 -4.08 -1.00 -8.68
C ASP A 121 -4.82 -0.80 -7.35
N PHE A 122 -6.15 -0.87 -7.31
CA PHE A 122 -6.84 -0.83 -6.02
C PHE A 122 -8.09 -1.69 -5.93
N GLY A 123 -8.37 -2.11 -4.69
CA GLY A 123 -9.54 -2.87 -4.29
C GLY A 123 -10.74 -1.96 -4.08
N VAL A 124 -11.83 -2.30 -4.75
CA VAL A 124 -13.14 -1.69 -4.59
C VAL A 124 -14.00 -2.65 -3.77
N GLY A 125 -14.32 -2.23 -2.54
CA GLY A 125 -15.27 -2.94 -1.68
C GLY A 125 -16.71 -2.78 -2.19
N GLY A 126 -17.55 -3.79 -1.98
CA GLY A 126 -18.96 -3.77 -2.40
C GLY A 126 -19.83 -2.72 -1.70
N GLU A 127 -19.38 -2.16 -0.57
CA GLU A 127 -20.06 -1.07 0.14
C GLU A 127 -19.57 0.31 -0.33
N PHE A 128 -19.87 0.66 -1.57
CA PHE A 128 -19.78 2.05 -2.05
C PHE A 128 -20.72 3.02 -1.33
N THR A 129 -21.53 2.53 -0.39
CA THR A 129 -22.56 3.31 0.32
C THR A 129 -22.00 4.12 1.49
N SER A 130 -20.76 3.88 1.94
CA SER A 130 -20.13 4.80 2.89
C SER A 130 -19.47 5.96 2.11
N SER A 131 -19.99 7.18 2.30
CA SER A 131 -19.50 8.40 1.65
C SER A 131 -17.99 8.64 1.85
N SER A 132 -17.39 8.01 2.86
CA SER A 132 -15.96 8.15 3.18
C SER A 132 -15.02 7.21 2.40
N ALA A 133 -15.47 6.03 1.97
CA ALA A 133 -14.61 5.12 1.21
C ALA A 133 -14.49 5.57 -0.25
N GLY A 134 -15.61 5.99 -0.84
CA GLY A 134 -15.62 6.56 -2.19
C GLY A 134 -14.77 7.82 -2.32
N SER A 135 -14.70 8.66 -1.28
CA SER A 135 -13.90 9.89 -1.31
C SER A 135 -12.40 9.64 -1.27
N ARG A 136 -11.92 8.61 -0.55
CA ARG A 136 -10.48 8.30 -0.46
C ARG A 136 -9.94 7.61 -1.71
N THR A 137 -10.70 6.67 -2.26
CA THR A 137 -10.36 6.06 -3.55
C THR A 137 -10.29 7.10 -4.67
N GLN A 138 -11.23 8.06 -4.68
CA GLN A 138 -11.18 9.18 -5.61
C GLN A 138 -9.95 10.06 -5.35
N ALA A 139 -9.60 10.36 -4.10
CA ALA A 139 -8.39 11.12 -3.79
C ALA A 139 -7.11 10.42 -4.27
N LEU A 140 -7.06 9.09 -4.24
CA LEU A 140 -5.94 8.31 -4.78
C LEU A 140 -5.88 8.37 -6.32
N LEU A 141 -7.03 8.29 -6.99
CA LEU A 141 -7.12 8.48 -8.43
C LEU A 141 -6.67 9.89 -8.83
N ASP A 142 -7.18 10.93 -8.15
CA ASP A 142 -6.84 12.33 -8.41
C ASP A 142 -5.34 12.58 -8.18
N ALA A 143 -4.77 11.97 -7.13
CA ALA A 143 -3.34 12.04 -6.83
C ALA A 143 -2.46 11.40 -7.92
N GLY A 144 -2.96 10.36 -8.61
CA GLY A 144 -2.24 9.66 -9.67
C GLY A 144 -2.54 10.16 -11.09
N ALA A 145 -3.60 10.96 -11.27
CA ALA A 145 -4.20 11.26 -12.57
C ALA A 145 -3.21 11.80 -13.62
N ALA A 146 -2.22 12.58 -13.20
CA ALA A 146 -1.24 13.18 -14.10
C ALA A 146 -0.14 12.22 -14.60
N SER A 147 0.00 11.02 -14.01
CA SER A 147 1.13 10.12 -14.29
C SER A 147 0.76 8.66 -14.54
N VAL A 148 -0.39 8.20 -14.04
CA VAL A 148 -0.82 6.80 -14.15
C VAL A 148 -1.16 6.47 -15.60
N ALA A 149 -0.47 5.48 -16.16
CA ALA A 149 -0.70 4.95 -17.50
C ALA A 149 -1.55 3.67 -17.50
N ALA A 150 -1.56 2.94 -16.38
CA ALA A 150 -2.33 1.71 -16.21
C ALA A 150 -3.09 1.73 -14.89
N LEU A 151 -4.40 1.57 -14.97
CA LEU A 151 -5.30 1.49 -13.82
C LEU A 151 -5.91 0.09 -13.75
N THR A 152 -5.81 -0.57 -12.60
CA THR A 152 -6.46 -1.86 -12.36
C THR A 152 -7.42 -1.79 -11.19
N LEU A 153 -8.67 -2.19 -11.42
CA LEU A 153 -9.71 -2.27 -10.40
C LEU A 153 -9.96 -3.72 -10.02
N TRP A 154 -9.94 -3.98 -8.72
CA TRP A 154 -10.30 -5.27 -8.14
C TRP A 154 -11.65 -5.14 -7.46
N ILE A 155 -12.69 -5.68 -8.06
CA ILE A 155 -14.04 -5.59 -7.51
C ILE A 155 -14.33 -6.89 -6.76
N ALA A 156 -14.47 -6.78 -5.43
CA ALA A 156 -15.01 -7.88 -4.62
C ALA A 156 -16.51 -7.99 -4.90
N SER A 157 -16.97 -9.16 -5.32
CA SER A 157 -18.41 -9.41 -5.40
C SER A 157 -18.96 -9.42 -3.98
N ALA A 158 -19.94 -8.57 -3.66
CA ALA A 158 -20.65 -8.64 -2.40
C ALA A 158 -21.38 -10.00 -2.35
N SER A 159 -20.83 -10.98 -1.64
CA SER A 159 -21.53 -12.24 -1.37
C SER A 159 -22.61 -11.97 -0.31
N SER A 160 -23.71 -11.35 -0.72
CA SER A 160 -24.98 -11.49 -0.02
C SER A 160 -25.60 -12.80 -0.48
N VAL A 161 -25.19 -13.91 0.13
CA VAL A 161 -25.94 -15.16 0.07
C VAL A 161 -25.85 -15.82 1.44
N ASP A 162 -26.89 -15.63 2.24
CA ASP A 162 -27.21 -16.59 3.29
C ASP A 162 -27.33 -18.00 2.68
N SER A 163 -26.80 -18.97 3.42
CA SER A 163 -26.88 -20.42 3.22
C SER A 163 -25.75 -21.10 2.43
N HIS A 164 -24.95 -21.84 3.22
CA HIS A 164 -24.37 -23.15 2.92
C HIS A 164 -24.16 -23.51 1.44
N THR A 165 -23.22 -22.84 0.78
CA THR A 165 -22.46 -23.48 -0.30
C THR A 165 -21.09 -22.83 -0.38
N VAL A 166 -20.05 -23.65 -0.21
CA VAL A 166 -18.67 -23.24 -0.38
C VAL A 166 -18.47 -22.97 -1.87
N ASP A 167 -18.58 -21.71 -2.29
CA ASP A 167 -18.10 -21.31 -3.60
C ASP A 167 -17.22 -20.07 -3.51
N SER A 168 -15.97 -20.28 -3.91
CA SER A 168 -14.87 -19.32 -3.85
C SER A 168 -14.98 -18.37 -5.04
N THR A 169 -15.93 -17.43 -4.99
CA THR A 169 -16.02 -16.37 -6.02
C THR A 169 -14.96 -15.30 -5.77
N VAL A 170 -13.79 -15.55 -6.35
CA VAL A 170 -12.67 -14.62 -6.51
C VAL A 170 -13.10 -13.40 -7.33
N GLY A 171 -12.74 -12.19 -6.87
CA GLY A 171 -13.13 -10.91 -7.48
C GLY A 171 -12.75 -10.78 -8.96
N LYS A 172 -13.52 -9.97 -9.71
CA LYS A 172 -13.26 -9.70 -11.13
C LYS A 172 -12.18 -8.63 -11.28
N LEU A 173 -11.26 -8.86 -12.22
CA LEU A 173 -10.17 -7.96 -12.56
C LEU A 173 -10.54 -7.10 -13.77
N TYR A 174 -10.44 -5.78 -13.64
CA TYR A 174 -10.62 -4.85 -14.76
C TYR A 174 -9.35 -4.00 -14.93
N THR A 175 -8.74 -4.03 -16.11
CA THR A 175 -7.55 -3.22 -16.43
C THR A 175 -7.90 -2.21 -17.51
N PHE A 176 -7.57 -0.96 -17.25
CA PHE A 176 -7.76 0.17 -18.14
C PHE A 176 -6.40 0.74 -18.51
N ALA A 177 -6.11 0.85 -19.81
CA ALA A 177 -4.96 1.60 -20.31
C ALA A 177 -5.39 3.07 -20.45
N LEU A 178 -4.81 3.95 -19.65
CA LEU A 178 -5.05 5.39 -19.76
C LEU A 178 -4.11 5.92 -20.85
N ARG A 179 -4.68 6.29 -22.00
CA ARG A 179 -3.92 7.07 -22.99
C ARG A 179 -3.70 8.45 -22.39
N LEU A 180 -2.44 8.77 -22.08
CA LEU A 180 -2.03 10.15 -21.80
C LEU A 180 -2.28 10.95 -23.08
N SER A 181 -3.14 11.97 -23.02
CA SER A 181 -3.27 12.93 -24.10
C SER A 181 -1.99 13.76 -24.16
N ASP A 182 -1.36 13.79 -25.34
CA ASP A 182 -0.16 14.60 -25.64
C ASP A 182 -0.40 16.11 -25.48
#